data_AF-A0A9E5DRW3-F1
#
_entry.id   AF-A0A9E5DRW3-F1
#
_cell.length_a   1.000
_cell.length_b   1.000
_cell.length_c   1.000
_cell.angle_alpha   90.00
_cell.angle_beta   90.00
_cell.angle_gamma   90.00
#
_symmetry.space_group_name_H-M   'P 1'
#
loop_
_entity.id
_entity.type
_entity.pdbx_description
1 polymer ?
#
loop_
_entity_poly.entity_id
_entity_poly.type
_entity_poly.pdbx_seq_one_letter_code
_entity_poly.pdbx_strand_id
1 'polypeptide(L)'
;MPRTITVISALVLATSLTACGSGQSAPTRLIKQVTDGVEVTITENGSKIKILNMLLVATETGDAVLIGTIVNQGAETDQLLGISVGGNQATITGENSLKQQAPIRFEGDSANAKAVFFGVTPVAGRHVKLLISFARAGLVTAEVIIRDKRDDYKNINSGTSAPAEINASPDSQPRQ
;
A
#
# COMPACT_ATOMS: atom_id res chain seq x y z
N MET A 1 -40.20 -42.81 37.95
CA MET A 1 -39.40 -41.59 37.70
C MET A 1 -37.93 -41.82 37.26
N PRO A 2 -37.49 -42.94 36.63
CA PRO A 2 -36.10 -43.04 36.15
C PRO A 2 -35.92 -42.64 34.67
N ARG A 3 -37.01 -42.48 33.88
CA ARG A 3 -36.93 -42.29 32.42
C ARG A 3 -36.70 -40.84 31.97
N THR A 4 -36.99 -39.86 32.83
CA THR A 4 -36.85 -38.42 32.51
C THR A 4 -35.44 -37.87 32.76
N ILE A 5 -34.66 -38.50 33.64
CA ILE A 5 -33.29 -38.07 33.96
C ILE A 5 -32.32 -38.41 32.82
N THR A 6 -32.54 -39.51 32.10
CA THR A 6 -31.65 -39.98 31.03
C THR A 6 -31.69 -39.10 29.77
N VAL A 7 -32.81 -38.41 29.51
CA VAL A 7 -32.99 -37.59 28.30
C VAL A 7 -32.26 -36.24 28.40
N ILE A 8 -32.15 -35.69 29.61
CA ILE A 8 -31.51 -34.38 29.82
C ILE A 8 -29.98 -34.49 29.69
N SER A 9 -29.38 -35.59 30.15
CA SER A 9 -27.92 -35.79 30.05
C SER A 9 -27.41 -35.99 28.62
N ALA A 10 -28.23 -36.51 27.71
CA ALA A 10 -27.84 -36.70 26.31
C ALA A 10 -27.80 -35.38 25.52
N LEU A 11 -28.64 -34.41 25.88
CA LEU A 11 -28.75 -33.13 25.17
C LEU A 11 -27.57 -32.19 25.46
N VAL A 12 -27.00 -32.26 26.68
CA VAL A 12 -25.83 -31.45 27.08
C VAL A 12 -24.53 -31.98 26.46
N LEU A 13 -24.41 -33.29 26.24
CA LEU A 13 -23.27 -33.91 25.57
C LEU A 13 -23.25 -33.66 24.05
N ALA A 14 -24.41 -33.45 23.42
CA ALA A 14 -24.49 -33.13 22.00
C ALA A 14 -24.00 -31.70 21.70
N THR A 15 -24.21 -30.74 22.61
CA THR A 15 -23.77 -29.35 22.43
C THR A 15 -22.28 -29.14 22.64
N SER A 16 -21.58 -30.05 23.33
CA SER A 16 -20.11 -29.98 23.46
C SER A 16 -19.38 -30.54 22.23
N LEU A 17 -20.03 -31.40 21.42
CA LEU A 17 -19.44 -31.99 20.21
C LEU A 17 -19.39 -31.02 19.01
N THR A 18 -20.20 -29.96 19.00
CA THR A 18 -20.17 -28.91 17.95
C THR A 18 -19.18 -27.78 18.24
N ALA A 19 -18.38 -27.87 19.31
CA ALA A 19 -17.40 -26.85 19.68
C ALA A 19 -16.06 -26.95 18.91
N CYS A 20 -15.96 -27.77 17.86
CA CYS A 20 -14.85 -27.67 16.90
C CYS A 20 -15.13 -26.56 15.87
N GLY A 21 -15.45 -25.37 16.38
CA GLY A 21 -15.67 -24.18 15.58
C GLY A 21 -14.36 -23.47 15.37
N SER A 22 -13.55 -23.91 14.41
CA SER A 22 -12.37 -23.16 13.94
C SER A 22 -12.74 -21.79 13.31
N GLY A 23 -13.98 -21.29 13.44
CA GLY A 23 -14.47 -20.10 12.75
C GLY A 23 -13.88 -18.79 13.28
N GLN A 24 -13.72 -18.62 14.59
CA GLN A 24 -13.21 -17.37 15.17
C GLN A 24 -11.67 -17.30 15.15
N SER A 25 -10.97 -18.43 15.22
CA SER A 25 -9.51 -18.55 15.27
C SER A 25 -8.93 -19.35 14.10
N ALA A 26 -9.62 -19.41 12.95
CA ALA A 26 -9.13 -20.09 11.76
C ALA A 26 -7.73 -19.57 11.40
N PRO A 27 -6.72 -20.45 11.22
CA PRO A 27 -5.38 -20.04 10.81
C PRO A 27 -5.38 -19.24 9.49
N THR A 28 -6.34 -19.50 8.60
CA THR A 28 -6.53 -18.74 7.35
C THR A 28 -6.91 -17.28 7.57
N ARG A 29 -7.54 -16.92 8.70
CA ARG A 29 -7.82 -15.53 9.08
C ARG A 29 -6.63 -14.83 9.74
N LEU A 30 -5.63 -15.58 10.17
CA LEU A 30 -4.42 -15.09 10.83
C LEU A 30 -3.26 -14.88 9.85
N ILE A 31 -3.40 -15.30 8.59
CA ILE A 31 -2.40 -15.04 7.55
C ILE A 31 -2.28 -13.53 7.40
N LYS A 32 -1.13 -13.02 7.82
CA LYS A 32 -0.70 -11.65 7.54
C LYS A 32 -0.23 -11.64 6.09
N GLN A 33 -0.83 -10.74 5.32
CA GLN A 33 -0.52 -10.32 3.95
C GLN A 33 0.69 -11.02 3.27
N VAL A 34 0.45 -11.60 2.10
CA VAL A 34 1.48 -12.32 1.31
C VAL A 34 2.25 -11.40 0.35
N THR A 35 2.00 -10.09 0.40
CA THR A 35 2.68 -9.11 -0.44
C THR A 35 3.78 -8.42 0.35
N ASP A 36 4.76 -7.88 -0.36
CA ASP A 36 5.87 -7.10 0.18
C ASP A 36 5.45 -5.70 0.66
N GLY A 37 4.38 -5.13 0.09
CA GLY A 37 3.84 -3.85 0.52
C GLY A 37 3.14 -3.91 1.87
N VAL A 38 3.13 -2.78 2.59
CA VAL A 38 2.55 -2.67 3.93
C VAL A 38 1.10 -2.21 3.89
N GLU A 39 0.30 -2.80 4.78
CA GLU A 39 -1.06 -2.40 5.09
C GLU A 39 -1.15 -1.61 6.40
N VAL A 40 -1.94 -0.53 6.40
CA VAL A 40 -2.24 0.26 7.60
C VAL A 40 -3.74 0.54 7.66
N THR A 41 -4.36 0.28 8.80
CA THR A 41 -5.75 0.69 9.07
C THR A 41 -5.74 1.88 10.02
N ILE A 42 -6.37 2.97 9.61
CA ILE A 42 -6.45 4.22 10.35
C ILE A 42 -7.88 4.38 10.86
N THR A 43 -8.01 4.33 12.19
CA THR A 43 -9.29 4.54 12.90
C THR A 43 -9.30 5.82 13.74
N GLU A 44 -8.28 6.64 13.61
CA GLU A 44 -8.09 7.87 14.38
C GLU A 44 -9.04 8.98 13.88
N ASN A 45 -9.44 9.87 14.79
CA ASN A 45 -10.32 11.02 14.50
C ASN A 45 -11.65 10.65 13.82
N GLY A 46 -12.17 9.46 14.08
CA GLY A 46 -13.40 8.94 13.46
C GLY A 46 -13.23 8.53 11.99
N SER A 47 -12.00 8.55 11.47
CA SER A 47 -11.68 8.12 10.12
C SER A 47 -11.74 6.61 10.02
N LYS A 48 -11.98 6.08 8.82
CA LYS A 48 -11.89 4.65 8.52
C LYS A 48 -11.10 4.46 7.23
N ILE A 49 -9.85 4.86 7.24
CA ILE A 49 -8.99 4.81 6.06
C ILE A 49 -8.16 3.52 6.10
N LYS A 50 -8.02 2.87 4.95
CA LYS A 50 -7.14 1.72 4.76
C LYS A 50 -6.11 2.04 3.71
N ILE A 51 -4.86 1.77 4.05
CA ILE A 51 -3.74 1.80 3.13
C ILE A 51 -3.38 0.34 2.82
N LEU A 52 -3.21 0.04 1.55
CA LEU A 52 -3.02 -1.30 1.02
C LEU A 52 -1.77 -1.37 0.14
N ASN A 53 -1.00 -2.44 0.29
CA ASN A 53 0.18 -2.77 -0.51
C ASN A 53 1.14 -1.59 -0.75
N MET A 54 1.50 -0.87 0.33
CA MET A 54 2.31 0.32 0.19
C MET A 54 3.81 0.01 0.23
N LEU A 55 4.53 0.43 -0.81
CA LEU A 55 5.97 0.23 -0.97
C LEU A 55 6.58 1.32 -1.85
N LEU A 56 7.90 1.41 -1.84
CA LEU A 56 8.65 2.30 -2.73
C LEU A 56 9.41 1.48 -3.76
N VAL A 57 9.53 1.98 -4.98
CA VAL A 57 10.42 1.41 -6.01
C VAL A 57 11.55 2.37 -6.29
N ALA A 58 12.79 1.89 -6.10
CA ALA A 58 14.00 2.60 -6.49
C ALA A 58 14.15 2.59 -8.01
N THR A 59 14.25 3.76 -8.62
CA THR A 59 14.47 3.93 -10.06
C THR A 59 15.95 4.14 -10.38
N GLU A 60 16.33 3.88 -11.62
CA GLU A 60 17.71 4.05 -12.11
C GLU A 60 18.18 5.52 -12.08
N THR A 61 17.25 6.47 -12.12
CA THR A 61 17.55 7.92 -12.03
C THR A 61 17.85 8.40 -10.62
N GLY A 62 17.78 7.51 -9.62
CA GLY A 62 17.96 7.87 -8.21
C GLY A 62 16.70 8.42 -7.54
N ASP A 63 15.53 8.27 -8.16
CA ASP A 63 14.25 8.65 -7.57
C ASP A 63 13.58 7.43 -6.91
N ALA A 64 12.63 7.68 -6.01
CA ALA A 64 11.73 6.66 -5.49
C ALA A 64 10.29 6.92 -5.94
N VAL A 65 9.59 5.89 -6.45
CA VAL A 65 8.19 5.97 -6.83
C VAL A 65 7.34 5.18 -5.84
N LEU A 66 6.25 5.76 -5.35
CA LEU A 66 5.33 5.09 -4.44
C LEU A 66 4.37 4.18 -5.20
N ILE A 67 4.19 2.96 -4.70
CA ILE A 67 3.14 2.04 -5.12
C ILE A 67 2.25 1.78 -3.91
N GLY A 68 0.94 1.78 -4.12
CA GLY A 68 -0.01 1.47 -3.07
C GLY A 68 -1.39 1.99 -3.38
N THR A 69 -2.34 1.63 -2.52
CA THR A 69 -3.72 2.09 -2.63
C THR A 69 -4.21 2.62 -1.29
N ILE A 70 -4.88 3.76 -1.30
CA ILE A 70 -5.52 4.34 -0.12
C ILE A 70 -7.02 4.37 -0.35
N VAL A 71 -7.81 3.78 0.56
CA VAL A 71 -9.27 3.69 0.47
C VAL A 71 -9.87 4.28 1.73
N ASN A 72 -10.82 5.20 1.57
CA ASN A 72 -11.66 5.65 2.67
C ASN A 72 -12.92 4.78 2.77
N GLN A 73 -13.09 4.06 3.87
CA GLN A 73 -14.28 3.24 4.17
C GLN A 73 -15.28 3.99 5.08
N GLY A 74 -14.96 5.22 5.49
CA GLY A 74 -15.83 6.09 6.27
C GLY A 74 -16.84 6.81 5.38
N ALA A 75 -17.93 7.30 5.99
CA ALA A 75 -18.90 8.15 5.30
C ALA A 75 -18.34 9.56 5.00
N GLU A 76 -17.40 9.97 5.84
CA GLU A 76 -16.81 11.29 5.88
C GLU A 76 -15.62 11.40 4.93
N THR A 77 -15.64 12.39 4.03
CA THR A 77 -14.54 12.63 3.08
C THR A 77 -13.31 13.18 3.81
N ASP A 78 -12.12 12.78 3.33
CA ASP A 78 -10.81 13.30 3.77
C ASP A 78 -10.00 13.75 2.54
N GLN A 79 -8.79 14.27 2.75
CA GLN A 79 -7.88 14.69 1.70
C GLN A 79 -6.44 14.29 2.04
N LEU A 80 -5.72 13.76 1.05
CA LEU A 80 -4.29 13.51 1.14
C LEU A 80 -3.53 14.84 0.92
N LEU A 81 -2.84 15.30 1.95
CA LEU A 81 -2.10 16.57 1.91
C LEU A 81 -0.65 16.38 1.45
N GLY A 82 -0.06 15.21 1.72
CA GLY A 82 1.33 14.97 1.39
C GLY A 82 1.86 13.66 1.92
N ILE A 83 2.93 13.18 1.30
CA ILE A 83 3.68 12.00 1.71
C ILE A 83 5.16 12.40 1.77
N SER A 84 5.86 12.06 2.85
CA SER A 84 7.27 12.39 3.02
C SER A 84 8.08 11.21 3.57
N VAL A 85 9.39 11.22 3.29
CA VAL A 85 10.36 10.22 3.75
C VAL A 85 11.69 10.90 4.07
N GLY A 86 12.19 10.71 5.28
CA GLY A 86 13.48 11.29 5.70
C GLY A 86 13.59 12.81 5.51
N GLY A 87 12.48 13.54 5.61
CA GLY A 87 12.42 14.99 5.36
C GLY A 87 12.14 15.40 3.91
N ASN A 88 12.23 14.49 2.93
CA ASN A 88 11.92 14.76 1.54
C ASN A 88 10.42 14.54 1.29
N GLN A 89 9.76 15.49 0.63
CA GLN A 89 8.34 15.39 0.27
C GLN A 89 8.19 14.81 -1.14
N ALA A 90 7.22 13.91 -1.32
CA ALA A 90 6.83 13.43 -2.65
C ALA A 90 6.12 14.53 -3.43
N THR A 91 6.41 14.60 -4.73
CA THR A 91 5.57 15.30 -5.69
C THR A 91 4.37 14.41 -6.00
N ILE A 92 3.17 14.84 -5.63
CA ILE A 92 1.92 14.11 -5.85
C ILE A 92 1.16 14.76 -7.01
N THR A 93 0.74 13.94 -7.97
CA THR A 93 -0.10 14.36 -9.10
C THR A 93 -1.31 13.44 -9.23
N GLY A 94 -2.43 13.95 -9.75
CA GLY A 94 -3.67 13.19 -9.91
C GLY A 94 -4.64 13.39 -8.75
N GLU A 95 -5.42 12.34 -8.43
CA GLU A 95 -6.44 12.38 -7.38
C GLU A 95 -5.81 12.45 -5.97
N ASN A 96 -6.34 13.33 -5.12
CA ASN A 96 -5.94 13.48 -3.73
C ASN A 96 -7.13 13.59 -2.75
N SER A 97 -8.37 13.56 -3.25
CA SER A 97 -9.59 13.55 -2.45
C SER A 97 -9.97 12.12 -2.06
N LEU A 98 -10.10 11.87 -0.76
CA LEU A 98 -10.51 10.57 -0.21
C LEU A 98 -12.02 10.54 0.03
N LYS A 99 -12.76 10.39 -1.06
CA LYS A 99 -14.22 10.17 -1.01
C LYS A 99 -14.52 8.76 -0.50
N GLN A 100 -15.71 8.56 0.05
CA GLN A 100 -16.18 7.26 0.52
C GLN A 100 -16.08 6.21 -0.60
N GLN A 101 -15.40 5.10 -0.29
CA GLN A 101 -15.15 3.96 -1.17
C GLN A 101 -14.52 4.31 -2.52
N ALA A 102 -13.90 5.49 -2.63
CA ALA A 102 -13.15 5.93 -3.80
C ALA A 102 -11.64 5.78 -3.53
N PRO A 103 -11.00 4.73 -4.05
CA PRO A 103 -9.57 4.51 -3.85
C PRO A 103 -8.69 5.49 -4.64
N ILE A 104 -7.65 5.99 -3.98
CA ILE A 104 -6.48 6.60 -4.61
C ILE A 104 -5.48 5.48 -4.87
N ARG A 105 -5.10 5.27 -6.12
CA ARG A 105 -4.18 4.21 -6.57
C ARG A 105 -2.93 4.84 -7.16
N PHE A 106 -1.80 4.52 -6.55
CA PHE A 106 -0.47 4.92 -7.01
C PHE A 106 0.15 3.80 -7.85
N GLU A 107 0.47 4.14 -9.10
CA GLU A 107 1.03 3.24 -10.12
C GLU A 107 0.15 2.02 -10.47
N GLY A 108 0.47 1.38 -11.61
CA GLY A 108 -0.30 0.29 -12.21
C GLY A 108 -1.35 0.74 -13.22
N ASP A 109 -1.96 -0.21 -13.93
CA ASP A 109 -2.82 0.07 -15.10
C ASP A 109 -4.07 0.90 -14.79
N SER A 110 -4.54 0.87 -13.54
CA SER A 110 -5.71 1.62 -13.05
C SER A 110 -5.34 2.76 -12.09
N ALA A 111 -4.08 3.20 -12.13
CA ALA A 111 -3.61 4.33 -11.33
C ALA A 111 -4.39 5.60 -11.66
N ASN A 112 -4.75 6.35 -10.63
CA ASN A 112 -5.36 7.69 -10.76
C ASN A 112 -4.54 8.77 -10.03
N ALA A 113 -3.44 8.37 -9.40
CA ALA A 113 -2.47 9.26 -8.78
C ALA A 113 -1.05 8.72 -8.99
N LYS A 114 -0.07 9.61 -8.86
CA LYS A 114 1.36 9.31 -8.89
C LYS A 114 2.04 10.10 -7.78
N ALA A 115 2.97 9.46 -7.09
CA ALA A 115 3.78 10.09 -6.05
C ALA A 115 5.24 9.71 -6.24
N VAL A 116 6.08 10.72 -6.46
CA VAL A 116 7.51 10.55 -6.78
C VAL A 116 8.36 11.38 -5.85
N PHE A 117 9.40 10.75 -5.30
CA PHE A 117 10.45 11.38 -4.51
C PHE A 117 11.68 11.54 -5.40
N PHE A 118 11.94 12.76 -5.86
CA PHE A 118 13.05 13.03 -6.77
C PHE A 118 14.39 13.13 -6.04
N GLY A 119 15.44 12.55 -6.62
CA GLY A 119 16.83 12.72 -6.16
C GLY A 119 17.14 12.15 -4.77
N VAL A 120 16.34 11.22 -4.26
CA VAL A 120 16.48 10.67 -2.90
C VAL A 120 17.46 9.51 -2.79
N THR A 121 18.01 9.03 -3.92
CA THR A 121 18.98 7.93 -4.03
C THR A 121 18.60 6.72 -3.15
N PRO A 122 17.42 6.12 -3.37
CA PRO A 122 16.90 5.07 -2.52
C PRO A 122 17.72 3.77 -2.66
N VAL A 123 17.94 3.06 -1.54
CA VAL A 123 18.64 1.77 -1.55
C VAL A 123 17.63 0.64 -1.41
N ALA A 124 17.52 -0.20 -2.44
CA ALA A 124 16.63 -1.35 -2.45
C ALA A 124 16.94 -2.36 -1.33
N GLY A 125 15.91 -3.03 -0.83
CA GLY A 125 15.98 -3.97 0.29
C GLY A 125 15.94 -3.33 1.68
N ARG A 126 15.89 -1.99 1.77
CA ARG A 126 15.79 -1.29 3.06
C ARG A 126 14.34 -0.92 3.39
N HIS A 127 14.05 -0.86 4.68
CA HIS A 127 12.81 -0.29 5.20
C HIS A 127 12.99 1.18 5.54
N VAL A 128 11.99 1.99 5.24
CA VAL A 128 11.96 3.42 5.55
C VAL A 128 10.59 3.81 6.08
N LYS A 129 10.56 4.84 6.93
CA LYS A 129 9.32 5.38 7.49
C LYS A 129 8.77 6.43 6.53
N LEU A 130 7.61 6.15 5.95
CA LEU A 130 6.77 7.12 5.27
C LEU A 130 5.89 7.83 6.30
N LEU A 131 5.81 9.14 6.16
CA LEU A 131 4.87 9.98 6.88
C LEU A 131 3.81 10.45 5.89
N ILE A 132 2.55 10.14 6.18
CA ILE A 132 1.41 10.38 5.31
C ILE A 132 0.50 11.34 6.04
N SER A 133 0.24 12.49 5.44
CA SER A 133 -0.55 13.55 6.04
C SER A 133 -1.92 13.64 5.39
N PHE A 134 -2.95 13.59 6.21
CA PHE A 134 -4.35 13.75 5.84
C PHE A 134 -4.94 14.97 6.51
N ALA A 135 -5.96 15.57 5.90
CA ALA A 135 -6.64 16.74 6.45
C ALA A 135 -7.39 16.43 7.76
N ARG A 136 -7.98 15.23 7.89
CA ARG A 136 -8.77 14.82 9.08
C ARG A 136 -8.14 13.68 9.85
N ALA A 137 -7.69 12.63 9.16
CA ALA A 137 -7.02 11.51 9.81
C ALA A 137 -5.66 11.89 10.42
N GLY A 138 -5.12 13.07 10.09
CA GLY A 138 -3.88 13.58 10.65
C GLY A 138 -2.64 12.91 10.03
N LEU A 139 -1.58 12.77 10.82
CA LEU A 139 -0.30 12.24 10.38
C LEU A 139 -0.18 10.75 10.71
N VAL A 140 0.03 9.91 9.70
CA VAL A 140 0.15 8.47 9.84
C VAL A 140 1.54 8.04 9.40
N THR A 141 2.16 7.16 10.17
CA THR A 141 3.48 6.59 9.82
C THR A 141 3.30 5.17 9.30
N ALA A 142 3.96 4.85 8.20
CA ALA A 142 4.03 3.51 7.65
C ALA A 142 5.49 3.14 7.36
N GLU A 143 5.95 1.99 7.85
CA GLU A 143 7.29 1.50 7.57
C GLU A 143 7.24 0.60 6.35
N VAL A 144 7.80 1.04 5.23
CA VAL A 144 7.68 0.37 3.93
C VAL A 144 9.02 -0.10 3.41
N ILE A 145 9.02 -1.17 2.62
CA ILE A 145 10.21 -1.65 1.91
C ILE A 145 10.46 -0.83 0.64
N ILE A 146 11.73 -0.59 0.33
CA ILE A 146 12.19 -0.12 -0.96
C ILE A 146 12.51 -1.34 -1.83
N ARG A 147 11.81 -1.51 -2.94
CA ARG A 147 12.03 -2.56 -3.94
C ARG A 147 12.89 -2.04 -5.08
N ASP A 148 13.63 -2.95 -5.68
CA ASP A 148 14.33 -2.67 -6.94
C ASP A 148 13.37 -2.78 -8.12
N LYS A 149 13.66 -2.03 -9.19
CA LYS A 149 12.87 -1.99 -10.42
C LYS A 149 13.08 -3.26 -11.26
N ARG A 150 12.55 -4.39 -10.79
CA ARG A 150 12.57 -5.70 -11.47
C ARG A 150 11.21 -6.37 -11.42
N ASP A 151 11.07 -7.50 -12.12
CA ASP A 151 9.89 -8.36 -12.10
C ASP A 151 8.59 -7.55 -12.31
N ASP A 152 7.68 -7.56 -11.33
CA ASP A 152 6.41 -6.83 -11.35
C ASP A 152 6.59 -5.30 -11.39
N TYR A 153 7.74 -4.80 -10.93
CA TYR A 153 8.05 -3.37 -10.85
C TYR A 153 8.91 -2.85 -12.02
N LYS A 154 9.24 -3.69 -13.01
CA LYS A 154 10.16 -3.33 -14.11
C LYS A 154 9.74 -2.10 -14.93
N ASN A 155 8.43 -1.81 -15.00
CA ASN A 155 7.89 -0.71 -15.81
C ASN A 155 7.73 0.61 -15.03
N ILE A 156 8.05 0.61 -13.74
CA ILE A 156 7.85 1.77 -12.88
C ILE A 156 8.85 2.86 -13.24
N ASN A 157 8.35 4.09 -13.38
CA ASN A 157 9.14 5.25 -13.76
C ASN A 157 8.65 6.51 -13.06
N SER A 158 9.59 7.44 -12.85
CA SER A 158 9.38 8.72 -12.18
C SER A 158 8.56 9.72 -13.00
N GLY A 159 8.17 9.39 -14.23
CA GLY A 159 7.53 10.35 -15.16
C GLY A 159 8.49 11.41 -15.71
N THR A 160 9.72 11.51 -15.20
CA THR A 160 10.84 12.11 -15.92
C THR A 160 11.22 11.13 -17.02
N SER A 161 10.88 11.45 -18.26
CA SER A 161 11.47 10.78 -19.42
C SER A 161 12.99 10.78 -19.20
N ALA A 162 13.61 9.60 -19.21
CA ALA A 162 15.06 9.49 -19.30
C ALA A 162 15.53 10.44 -20.42
N PRO A 163 16.66 11.16 -20.25
CA PRO A 163 17.19 11.92 -21.38
C PRO A 163 17.28 10.94 -22.54
N ALA A 164 16.58 11.27 -23.63
CA ALA A 164 16.61 10.47 -24.85
C ALA A 164 18.07 10.12 -25.11
N GLU A 165 18.37 8.83 -25.29
CA GLU A 165 19.64 8.46 -25.88
C GLU A 165 19.74 9.27 -27.16
N ILE A 166 20.64 10.26 -27.15
CA ILE A 166 21.09 10.92 -28.35
C ILE A 166 21.73 9.80 -29.17
N ASN A 167 20.94 9.17 -30.03
CA ASN A 167 21.45 8.36 -31.10
C ASN A 167 22.24 9.32 -31.99
N ALA A 168 23.50 9.54 -31.62
CA ALA A 168 24.46 10.28 -32.41
C ALA A 168 24.67 9.46 -33.68
N SER A 169 23.86 9.76 -34.69
CA SER A 169 24.09 9.28 -36.05
C SER A 169 25.52 9.64 -36.45
N PRO A 170 26.35 8.67 -36.88
CA PRO A 170 27.71 8.96 -37.27
C PRO A 170 27.68 9.45 -38.71
N ASP A 171 27.64 10.76 -38.94
CA ASP A 171 28.09 11.26 -40.23
C ASP A 171 28.55 12.71 -40.21
N SER A 172 29.80 12.90 -40.64
CA SER A 172 30.38 14.07 -41.32
C SER A 172 31.80 14.35 -40.81
N GLN A 173 32.80 13.61 -41.33
CA GLN A 173 34.17 14.10 -41.33
C GLN A 173 34.29 15.25 -42.34
N PRO A 174 34.85 16.43 -41.98
CA PRO A 174 35.21 17.42 -42.97
C PRO A 174 36.49 16.96 -43.68
N ARG A 175 36.42 16.80 -45.00
CA ARG A 175 37.63 16.68 -45.83
C ARG A 175 38.38 18.01 -45.81
N GLN A 176 39.62 17.98 -45.33
CA GLN A 176 40.66 18.93 -45.71
C GLN A 176 41.65 18.23 -46.63
#